data_AF-A0A7J4B0F9-F1
#
_entry.id   AF-A0A7J4B0F9-F1
#
_cell.length_a   1.000
_cell.length_b   1.000
_cell.length_c   1.000
_cell.angle_alpha   90.00
_cell.angle_beta   90.00
_cell.angle_gamma   90.00
#
_symmetry.space_group_name_H-M   'P 1'
#
loop_
_entity.id
_entity.type
_entity.pdbx_description
1 polymer ?
#
loop_
_entity_poly.entity_id
_entity_poly.type
_entity_poly.pdbx_seq_one_letter_code
_entity_poly.pdbx_strand_id
1 'polypeptide(L)' 'MPAPRKMPLIITGSVKTSVARAVVRSGSGRITINGFPAENWLYNPYRMLALTPVTLAPEHF' A
#
# COMPACT_ATOMS: atom_id res chain seq x y z
N MET A 1 0.93 27.71 -15.78
CA MET A 1 2.05 26.94 -15.18
C MET A 1 1.60 25.51 -14.98
N PRO A 2 2.29 24.49 -15.53
CA PRO A 2 1.94 23.11 -15.22
C PRO A 2 2.20 22.83 -13.74
N ALA A 3 1.25 22.17 -13.06
CA ALA A 3 1.35 21.82 -11.65
C ALA A 3 2.61 20.99 -11.37
N PRO A 4 3.26 21.15 -10.20
CA PRO A 4 4.44 20.39 -9.85
C PRO A 4 4.14 18.89 -9.93
N ARG A 5 4.88 18.17 -10.79
CA ARG A 5 4.80 16.71 -10.90
C ARG A 5 5.32 16.11 -9.60
N LYS A 6 4.45 15.86 -8.63
CA LYS A 6 4.80 15.04 -7.46
C LYS A 6 5.09 13.63 -7.97
N MET A 7 6.36 13.30 -8.06
CA MET A 7 6.84 12.02 -8.54
C MET A 7 6.34 10.93 -7.57
N PRO A 8 5.70 9.86 -8.05
CA PRO A 8 5.24 8.78 -7.18
C PRO A 8 6.44 8.07 -6.56
N LEU A 9 6.40 7.85 -5.25
CA LEU A 9 7.43 7.07 -4.56
C LEU A 9 7.17 5.59 -4.84
N ILE A 10 8.16 4.90 -5.38
CA ILE A 10 8.07 3.46 -5.67
C ILE A 10 8.96 2.74 -4.67
N ILE A 11 8.34 1.93 -3.82
CA ILE A 11 9.02 1.08 -2.85
C ILE A 11 8.81 -0.38 -3.22
N THR A 12 9.81 -1.20 -2.95
CA THR A 12 9.77 -2.64 -3.21
C THR A 12 10.03 -3.38 -1.91
N GLY A 13 9.20 -4.36 -1.60
CA GLY A 13 9.40 -5.30 -0.50
C GLY A 13 9.50 -6.72 -1.05
N SER A 14 10.40 -7.53 -0.50
CA SER A 14 10.59 -8.91 -0.94
C SER A 14 10.74 -9.86 0.24
N VAL A 15 10.11 -11.02 0.14
CA VAL A 15 10.25 -12.12 1.11
C VAL A 15 10.40 -13.43 0.34
N LYS A 16 11.49 -14.15 0.56
CA LYS A 16 11.86 -15.37 -0.19
C LYS A 16 11.87 -15.11 -1.71
N THR A 17 10.91 -15.67 -2.45
CA THR A 17 10.74 -15.51 -3.90
C THR A 17 9.67 -14.49 -4.27
N SER A 18 8.89 -14.01 -3.30
CA SER A 18 7.79 -13.07 -3.53
C SER A 18 8.30 -11.64 -3.51
N VAL A 19 7.92 -10.85 -4.52
CA VAL A 19 8.25 -9.42 -4.64
C VAL A 19 6.98 -8.61 -4.77
N ALA A 20 6.82 -7.59 -3.92
CA ALA A 20 5.73 -6.64 -3.96
C ALA A 20 6.27 -5.24 -4.27
N ARG A 21 5.61 -4.54 -5.21
CA ARG A 21 5.91 -3.15 -5.54
C ARG A 21 4.74 -2.27 -5.11
N ALA A 22 5.00 -1.33 -4.19
CA ALA A 22 4.03 -0.35 -3.76
C ALA A 22 4.34 1.01 -4.40
N VAL A 23 3.30 1.60 -4.99
CA VAL A 23 3.35 2.92 -5.61
C VAL A 23 2.60 3.87 -4.70
N VAL A 24 3.34 4.73 -4.01
CA VAL A 24 2.76 5.71 -3.07
C VAL A 24 2.51 7.01 -3.81
N ARG A 25 1.26 7.46 -3.75
CA ARG A 25 0.79 8.73 -4.32
C ARG A 25 0.07 9.50 -3.23
N SER A 26 0.24 10.82 -3.22
CA SER A 26 -0.56 11.70 -2.36
C SER A 26 -2.03 11.62 -2.82
N GLY A 27 -2.92 11.26 -1.92
CA GLY A 27 -4.33 10.99 -2.20
C GLY A 27 -5.13 10.71 -0.94
N SER A 28 -6.29 10.08 -1.10
CA SER A 28 -7.28 9.84 -0.04
C SER A 28 -7.00 8.59 0.83
N GLY A 29 -5.76 8.12 0.90
CA GLY A 29 -5.41 6.96 1.74
C GLY A 29 -5.88 5.59 1.24
N ARG A 30 -6.33 5.48 -0.01
CA ARG A 30 -6.84 4.20 -0.54
C ARG A 30 -5.71 3.21 -0.82
N ILE A 31 -5.73 2.06 -0.14
CA ILE A 31 -4.73 1.00 -0.30
C ILE A 31 -5.33 -0.16 -1.09
N THR A 32 -4.64 -0.58 -2.14
CA THR A 32 -5.05 -1.72 -2.97
C THR A 32 -3.91 -2.68 -3.22
N ILE A 33 -4.19 -3.97 -3.14
CA ILE A 33 -3.26 -5.07 -3.43
C ILE A 33 -3.74 -5.73 -4.72
N ASN A 34 -2.94 -5.65 -5.80
CA ASN A 34 -3.29 -6.19 -7.12
C ASN A 34 -4.69 -5.76 -7.62
N GLY A 35 -5.10 -4.53 -7.30
CA GLY A 35 -6.42 -3.96 -7.67
C GLY A 35 -7.56 -4.28 -6.71
N PHE A 36 -7.35 -5.15 -5.73
CA PHE A 36 -8.34 -5.44 -4.69
C PHE A 36 -8.13 -4.54 -3.47
N PRO A 37 -9.20 -4.05 -2.80
CA PRO A 37 -9.08 -3.34 -1.53
C PRO A 37 -8.39 -4.23 -0.47
N ALA A 38 -7.46 -3.65 0.28
CA ALA A 38 -6.70 -4.40 1.29
C ALA A 38 -7.60 -5.01 2.38
N GLU A 39 -8.75 -4.38 2.65
CA GLU A 39 -9.76 -4.82 3.61
C GLU A 39 -10.46 -6.12 3.20
N ASN A 40 -10.46 -6.45 1.90
CA ASN A 40 -11.14 -7.63 1.35
C ASN A 40 -10.16 -8.66 0.78
N TRP A 41 -8.90 -8.66 1.24
CA TRP A 41 -7.90 -9.58 0.73
C TRP A 41 -8.17 -11.02 1.19
N LEU A 42 -8.00 -11.98 0.26
CA LEU A 42 -8.60 -13.32 0.22
C LEU A 42 -8.53 -14.20 1.50
N TYR A 43 -7.59 -13.94 2.43
CA TYR A 43 -7.41 -14.77 3.62
C TYR A 43 -7.25 -13.91 4.88
N ASN A 44 -8.06 -14.20 5.89
CA ASN A 44 -8.23 -13.37 7.09
C ASN A 44 -6.91 -13.11 7.86
N PRO A 45 -6.08 -14.13 8.17
CA PRO A 45 -4.78 -13.94 8.81
C PRO A 45 -3.79 -13.09 8.01
N TYR A 46 -3.74 -13.25 6.68
CA TYR A 46 -2.83 -12.46 5.83
C TYR A 46 -3.31 -11.03 5.67
N ARG A 47 -4.62 -10.81 5.66
CA ARG A 47 -5.22 -9.48 5.72
C ARG A 47 -4.79 -8.73 6.99
N MET A 48 -4.88 -9.37 8.16
CA MET A 48 -4.48 -8.75 9.43
C MET A 48 -3.00 -8.33 9.43
N LEU A 49 -2.12 -9.21 8.93
CA LEU A 49 -0.69 -8.94 8.80
C LEU A 49 -0.40 -7.78 7.83
N ALA A 50 -1.08 -7.76 6.68
CA ALA A 50 -0.91 -6.69 5.68
C ALA A 50 -1.43 -5.33 6.18
N LEU A 51 -2.46 -5.33 7.03
CA LEU A 51 -3.04 -4.10 7.61
C LEU A 51 -2.30 -3.62 8.86
N THR A 52 -1.48 -4.46 9.52
CA THR A 52 -0.71 -4.10 10.71
C THR A 52 0.01 -2.73 10.61
N PRO A 53 0.73 -2.39 9.53
CA PRO A 53 1.37 -1.07 9.42
C PRO A 53 0.37 0.09 9.37
N VAL A 54 -0.80 -0.13 8.77
CA VAL A 54 -1.88 0.88 8.72
C VAL A 54 -2.47 1.08 10.10
N THR A 55 -2.67 0.00 10.86
CA THR A 55 -3.19 0.06 12.22
C THR A 55 -2.20 0.71 13.19
N LEU A 56 -0.90 0.51 12.98
CA LEU A 56 0.16 1.04 13.85
C LEU A 56 0.37 2.55 13.66
N ALA A 57 0.17 3.06 12.43
CA ALA A 57 0.43 4.45 12.08
C ALA A 57 -0.72 5.07 11.26
N PRO A 58 -1.92 5.24 11.87
CA PRO A 58 -3.09 5.74 11.14
C PRO A 58 -2.96 7.19 10.66
N GLU A 59 -2.07 7.99 11.26
CA GLU A 59 -1.88 9.41 10.92
C GLU A 59 -1.13 9.62 9.59
N HIS A 60 -0.57 8.56 9.00
CA HIS A 60 0.27 8.63 7.81
C HIS A 60 -0.41 8.09 6.54
N PHE A 61 -1.63 7.57 6.65
CA PHE A 61 -2.39 6.95 5.56
C PHE A 61 -3.74 7.63 5.39
#